data_AF-A0A3D1ZJM5-F1
#
_entry.id   AF-A0A3D1ZJM5-F1
#
_cell.length_a   1.000
_cell.length_b   1.000
_cell.length_c   1.000
_cell.angle_alpha   90.00
_cell.angle_beta   90.00
_cell.angle_gamma   90.00
#
_symmetry.space_group_name_H-M   'P 1'
#
loop_
_entity.id
_entity.type
_entity.pdbx_description
1 polymer ?
#
loop_
_entity_poly.entity_id
_entity_poly.type
_entity_poly.pdbx_seq_one_letter_code
_entity_poly.pdbx_strand_id
1 'polypeptide(L)'
;MATTIAGESYLGQTLVQSLSPSGDVTMYLWPLRCLNNKMGGPTFGIDVRGVEVIRFDTHGPGGHWHDRGYDKLGAGGSHIDFPEGVDDVEKQLVWSLNQVREKIQQLLEEAEYPDEANSIDSEMLNAATVAVDAHLKKEGDLRPQAIAQGALEA
;
A
#
# COMPACT_ATOMS: atom_id res chain seq x y z
N MET A 1 4.65 -11.01 5.28
CA MET A 1 3.57 -10.06 5.00
C MET A 1 4.00 -8.74 5.62
N ALA A 2 3.66 -7.59 5.04
CA ALA A 2 3.90 -6.29 5.67
C ALA A 2 3.58 -6.32 7.17
N THR A 3 4.53 -5.87 7.97
CA THR A 3 4.48 -6.01 9.43
C THR A 3 3.96 -4.72 10.06
N THR A 4 3.03 -4.85 11.00
CA THR A 4 2.55 -3.70 11.77
C THR A 4 3.64 -3.17 12.69
N ILE A 5 3.66 -1.86 12.90
CA ILE A 5 4.67 -1.17 13.69
C ILE A 5 4.10 -0.87 15.07
N ALA A 6 4.90 -1.14 16.10
CA ALA A 6 4.52 -0.86 17.48
C ALA A 6 4.18 0.63 17.70
N GLY A 7 3.07 0.88 18.37
CA GLY A 7 2.54 2.23 18.64
C GLY A 7 1.58 2.76 17.57
N GLU A 8 1.63 2.23 16.34
CA GLU A 8 0.67 2.56 15.30
C GLU A 8 -0.68 1.87 15.54
N SER A 9 -1.75 2.46 15.00
CA SER A 9 -3.10 1.87 15.02
C SER A 9 -3.56 1.52 13.60
N TYR A 10 -4.31 0.44 13.46
CA TYR A 10 -4.80 -0.06 12.18
C TYR A 10 -6.29 -0.29 12.29
N LEU A 11 -7.08 0.50 11.57
CA LEU A 11 -8.52 0.43 11.56
C LEU A 11 -9.02 -0.15 10.23
N GLY A 12 -10.11 -0.90 10.34
CA GLY A 12 -10.72 -1.64 9.23
C GLY A 12 -10.13 -3.04 9.03
N GLN A 13 -10.80 -3.85 8.23
CA GLN A 13 -10.33 -5.21 7.93
C GLN A 13 -9.16 -5.16 6.96
N THR A 14 -8.07 -5.88 7.25
CA THR A 14 -6.97 -6.03 6.29
C THR A 14 -7.45 -6.83 5.08
N LEU A 15 -7.17 -6.33 3.88
CA LEU A 15 -7.38 -7.05 2.63
C LEU A 15 -6.03 -7.61 2.17
N VAL A 16 -6.02 -8.86 1.70
CA VAL A 16 -4.89 -9.47 0.98
C VAL A 16 -5.42 -10.14 -0.28
N GLN A 17 -4.75 -9.93 -1.39
CA GLN A 17 -5.08 -10.50 -2.70
C GLN A 17 -3.81 -11.04 -3.34
N SER A 18 -3.89 -12.21 -3.96
CA SER A 18 -2.77 -12.72 -4.75
C SER A 18 -2.70 -12.02 -6.10
N LEU A 19 -1.49 -11.78 -6.59
CA LEU A 19 -1.18 -11.26 -7.93
C LEU A 19 -0.55 -12.30 -8.84
N SER A 20 -0.21 -13.47 -8.30
CA SER A 20 0.33 -14.61 -9.08
C SER A 20 -0.43 -15.90 -8.76
N PRO A 21 -0.47 -16.89 -9.67
CA PRO A 21 -1.15 -18.16 -9.43
C PRO A 21 -0.55 -18.96 -8.27
N SER A 22 0.75 -18.79 -8.00
CA SER A 22 1.44 -19.48 -6.90
C SER A 22 1.11 -18.89 -5.53
N GLY A 23 0.61 -17.65 -5.45
CA GLY A 23 0.46 -16.93 -4.19
C GLY A 23 1.73 -16.26 -3.69
N ASP A 24 2.83 -16.32 -4.46
CA ASP A 24 4.12 -15.76 -4.04
C ASP A 24 4.13 -14.23 -4.07
N VAL A 25 3.32 -13.61 -4.94
CA VAL A 25 3.17 -12.15 -4.99
C VAL A 25 1.79 -11.78 -4.50
N THR A 26 1.71 -10.95 -3.47
CA THR A 26 0.43 -10.52 -2.90
C THR A 26 0.37 -9.01 -2.75
N MET A 27 -0.80 -8.42 -3.00
CA MET A 27 -1.11 -7.06 -2.60
C MET A 27 -1.88 -7.08 -1.28
N TYR A 28 -1.47 -6.27 -0.32
CA TYR A 28 -2.18 -6.06 0.94
C TYR A 28 -2.71 -4.63 1.03
N LEU A 29 -3.75 -4.41 1.83
CA LEU A 29 -4.28 -3.10 2.19
C LEU A 29 -4.63 -3.06 3.68
N TRP A 30 -4.16 -2.03 4.36
CA TRP A 30 -4.69 -1.51 5.62
C TRP A 30 -5.60 -0.31 5.31
N PRO A 31 -6.93 -0.43 5.54
CA PRO A 31 -7.87 0.63 5.18
C PRO A 31 -7.56 1.98 5.83
N LEU A 32 -7.13 1.96 7.09
CA LEU A 32 -6.62 3.13 7.77
C LEU A 32 -5.45 2.74 8.68
N ARG A 33 -4.25 3.18 8.32
CA ARG A 33 -3.05 3.13 9.18
C ARG A 33 -2.86 4.49 9.82
N CYS A 34 -2.78 4.53 11.15
CA CYS A 34 -2.52 5.73 11.95
C CYS A 34 -1.11 5.66 12.51
N LEU A 35 -0.27 6.59 12.08
CA LEU A 35 1.13 6.71 12.47
C LEU A 35 1.26 7.27 13.88
N ASN A 36 2.44 7.06 14.51
CA ASN A 36 2.74 7.56 15.86
C ASN A 36 2.70 9.10 15.98
N ASN A 37 2.82 9.83 14.87
CA ASN A 37 2.69 11.28 14.81
C ASN A 37 1.23 11.74 14.61
N LYS A 38 0.25 10.84 14.76
CA LYS A 38 -1.19 11.10 14.60
C LYS A 38 -1.63 11.54 13.19
N MET A 39 -0.82 11.24 12.19
CA MET A 39 -1.18 11.32 10.78
C MET A 39 -1.55 9.93 10.26
N GLY A 40 -2.20 9.86 9.10
CA GLY A 40 -2.52 8.57 8.51
C GLY A 40 -3.59 8.60 7.43
N GLY A 41 -3.74 7.45 6.81
CA GLY A 41 -4.63 7.19 5.69
C GLY A 41 -4.54 5.72 5.29
N PRO A 42 -5.14 5.35 4.15
CA PRO A 42 -4.95 4.02 3.59
C PRO A 42 -3.47 3.77 3.30
N THR A 43 -3.02 2.56 3.60
CA THR A 43 -1.68 2.07 3.28
C THR A 43 -1.81 0.72 2.63
N PHE A 44 -1.18 0.54 1.47
CA PHE A 44 -1.21 -0.71 0.74
C PHE A 44 0.12 -0.94 0.04
N GLY A 45 0.40 -2.17 -0.34
CA GLY A 45 1.71 -2.51 -0.88
C GLY A 45 1.75 -3.91 -1.44
N ILE A 46 2.94 -4.31 -1.87
CA ILE A 46 3.21 -5.57 -2.55
C ILE A 46 4.25 -6.35 -1.76
N ASP A 47 3.89 -7.58 -1.42
CA ASP A 47 4.77 -8.54 -0.78
C ASP A 47 5.20 -9.62 -1.78
N VAL A 48 6.46 -10.02 -1.72
CA VAL A 48 7.00 -11.20 -2.39
C VAL A 48 7.42 -12.21 -1.34
N ARG A 49 6.72 -13.35 -1.27
CA ARG A 49 6.92 -14.41 -0.27
C ARG A 49 6.98 -13.86 1.16
N GLY A 50 6.16 -12.85 1.41
CA GLY A 50 6.04 -12.18 2.69
C GLY A 50 7.12 -11.13 3.01
N VAL A 51 7.98 -10.77 2.05
CA VAL A 51 8.87 -9.61 2.15
C VAL A 51 8.20 -8.44 1.46
N GLU A 52 8.07 -7.31 2.15
CA GLU A 52 7.45 -6.12 1.59
C GLU A 52 8.40 -5.40 0.65
N VAL A 53 8.02 -5.35 -0.62
CA VAL A 53 8.85 -4.83 -1.71
C VAL A 53 8.49 -3.39 -2.05
N ILE A 54 7.18 -3.10 -2.08
CA ILE A 54 6.63 -1.80 -2.45
C ILE A 54 5.57 -1.43 -1.42
N ARG A 55 5.55 -0.17 -0.99
CA ARG A 55 4.51 0.37 -0.09
C ARG A 55 4.05 1.75 -0.57
N PHE A 56 2.76 1.99 -0.54
CA PHE A 56 2.14 3.28 -0.78
C PHE A 56 1.45 3.75 0.51
N ASP A 57 1.91 4.86 1.06
CA ASP A 57 1.33 5.52 2.23
C ASP A 57 0.48 6.72 1.75
N THR A 58 -0.78 6.45 1.40
CA THR A 58 -1.72 7.45 0.83
C THR A 58 -2.34 8.32 1.92
N HIS A 59 -1.53 9.18 2.55
CA HIS A 59 -1.91 9.91 3.76
C HIS A 59 -2.28 11.38 3.53
N GLY A 60 -2.48 11.78 2.26
CA GLY A 60 -2.74 13.18 1.89
C GLY A 60 -1.48 14.03 2.12
N PRO A 61 -1.56 15.13 2.90
CA PRO A 61 -0.36 15.84 3.34
C PRO A 61 0.57 14.89 4.12
N GLY A 62 1.77 14.63 3.61
CA GLY A 62 2.72 13.66 4.17
C GLY A 62 2.67 12.25 3.55
N GLY A 63 1.79 12.04 2.56
CA GLY A 63 1.80 10.84 1.76
C GLY A 63 3.09 10.69 0.95
N HIS A 64 3.57 9.45 0.84
CA HIS A 64 4.76 9.07 0.10
C HIS A 64 4.64 7.59 -0.25
N TRP A 65 5.62 7.06 -0.97
CA TRP A 65 5.70 5.64 -1.28
C TRP A 65 7.13 5.14 -1.20
N HIS A 66 7.28 3.84 -1.26
CA HIS A 66 8.53 3.13 -1.10
C HIS A 66 8.71 2.11 -2.21
N ASP A 67 9.90 2.12 -2.81
CA ASP A 67 10.28 1.20 -3.89
C ASP A 67 11.49 0.33 -3.53
N ARG A 68 11.81 -0.63 -4.42
CA ARG A 68 13.05 -1.43 -4.40
C ARG A 68 13.33 -2.23 -3.12
N GLY A 69 12.30 -2.55 -2.34
CA GLY A 69 12.41 -3.34 -1.12
C GLY A 69 12.34 -2.52 0.15
N TYR A 70 11.12 -2.17 0.60
CA TYR A 70 10.91 -1.48 1.87
C TYR A 70 11.59 -2.20 3.05
N ASP A 71 11.37 -3.51 3.18
CA ASP A 71 11.98 -4.32 4.25
C ASP A 71 13.51 -4.40 4.13
N LYS A 72 14.06 -4.25 2.92
CA LYS A 72 15.50 -4.33 2.65
C LYS A 72 16.22 -3.00 2.88
N LEU A 73 15.63 -1.90 2.42
CA LEU A 73 16.25 -0.57 2.43
C LEU A 73 15.84 0.28 3.64
N GLY A 74 14.76 -0.12 4.32
CA GLY A 74 14.11 0.66 5.35
C GLY A 74 13.43 1.92 4.79
N ALA A 75 12.68 2.62 5.66
CA ALA A 75 11.87 3.77 5.26
C ALA A 75 12.69 4.87 4.55
N GLY A 76 13.83 5.28 5.10
CA GLY A 76 14.63 6.37 4.52
C GLY A 76 15.35 6.00 3.22
N GLY A 77 15.70 4.73 3.01
CA GLY A 77 16.43 4.29 1.82
C GLY A 77 15.54 4.01 0.61
N SER A 78 14.25 3.81 0.85
CA SER A 78 13.24 3.53 -0.18
C SER A 78 12.25 4.69 -0.41
N HIS A 79 12.31 5.76 0.39
CA HIS A 79 11.36 6.88 0.35
C HIS A 79 11.33 7.59 -1.01
N ILE A 80 10.14 7.77 -1.56
CA ILE A 80 9.87 8.57 -2.75
C ILE A 80 8.61 9.42 -2.50
N ASP A 81 8.71 10.72 -2.78
CA ASP A 81 7.56 11.62 -2.74
C ASP A 81 6.60 11.34 -3.90
N PHE A 82 5.30 11.55 -3.68
CA PHE A 82 4.35 11.57 -4.79
C PHE A 82 4.66 12.72 -5.76
N PRO A 83 4.35 12.57 -7.06
CA PRO A 83 4.59 13.64 -8.03
C PRO A 83 3.73 14.88 -7.74
N GLU A 84 4.14 16.02 -8.29
CA GLU A 84 3.43 17.29 -8.16
C GLU A 84 1.94 17.14 -8.57
N GLY A 85 1.04 17.68 -7.75
CA GLY A 85 -0.40 17.60 -7.94
C GLY A 85 -1.08 16.34 -7.40
N VAL A 86 -0.33 15.41 -6.79
CA VAL A 86 -0.85 14.19 -6.14
C VAL A 86 -0.73 14.34 -4.60
N ASP A 87 -1.53 15.26 -4.05
CA ASP A 87 -1.39 15.81 -2.70
C ASP A 87 -2.52 15.43 -1.72
N ASP A 88 -3.60 14.85 -2.22
CA ASP A 88 -4.70 14.34 -1.42
C ASP A 88 -4.83 12.81 -1.52
N VAL A 89 -5.53 12.23 -0.55
CA VAL A 89 -5.68 10.77 -0.41
C VAL A 89 -6.29 10.12 -1.66
N GLU A 90 -7.30 10.74 -2.27
CA GLU A 90 -7.99 10.18 -3.43
C GLU A 90 -7.06 10.14 -4.65
N LYS A 91 -6.37 11.26 -4.93
CA LYS A 91 -5.38 11.31 -6.01
C LYS A 91 -4.23 10.34 -5.78
N GLN A 92 -3.72 10.24 -4.55
CA GLN A 92 -2.65 9.32 -4.18
C GLN A 92 -3.07 7.86 -4.40
N LEU A 93 -4.29 7.48 -4.00
CA LEU A 93 -4.85 6.14 -4.25
C LEU A 93 -4.94 5.85 -5.76
N VAL A 94 -5.53 6.76 -6.53
CA VAL A 94 -5.70 6.60 -7.98
C VAL A 94 -4.34 6.44 -8.66
N TRP A 95 -3.39 7.32 -8.35
CA TRP A 95 -2.05 7.28 -8.92
C TRP A 95 -1.32 5.99 -8.56
N SER A 96 -1.36 5.59 -7.29
CA SER A 96 -0.66 4.39 -6.78
C SER A 96 -1.21 3.11 -7.38
N LEU A 97 -2.54 2.98 -7.47
CA LEU A 97 -3.18 1.82 -8.13
C LEU A 97 -2.85 1.77 -9.63
N ASN A 98 -2.72 2.92 -10.30
CA ASN A 98 -2.26 2.95 -11.68
C ASN A 98 -0.80 2.53 -11.81
N GLN A 99 0.10 2.94 -10.89
CA GLN A 99 1.48 2.44 -10.90
C GLN A 99 1.53 0.91 -10.75
N VAL A 100 0.72 0.34 -9.86
CA VAL A 100 0.61 -1.12 -9.70
C VAL A 100 0.11 -1.78 -11.00
N ARG A 101 -0.95 -1.26 -11.63
CA ARG A 101 -1.47 -1.84 -12.89
C ARG A 101 -0.48 -1.78 -14.04
N GLU A 102 0.22 -0.65 -14.17
CA GLU A 102 1.03 -0.36 -15.37
C GLU A 102 2.48 -0.80 -15.24
N LYS A 103 3.03 -0.83 -14.00
CA LYS A 103 4.47 -0.94 -13.79
C LYS A 103 4.89 -2.00 -12.79
N ILE A 104 3.98 -2.81 -12.25
CA ILE A 104 4.35 -3.77 -11.19
C ILE A 104 5.48 -4.72 -11.61
N GLN A 105 5.47 -5.21 -12.85
CA GLN A 105 6.53 -6.10 -13.35
C GLN A 105 7.89 -5.38 -13.33
N GLN A 106 7.97 -4.17 -13.89
CA GLN A 106 9.18 -3.36 -13.87
C GLN A 106 9.65 -3.06 -12.44
N LEU A 107 8.73 -2.67 -11.54
CA LEU A 107 9.07 -2.36 -10.14
C LEU A 107 9.61 -3.58 -9.39
N LEU A 108 9.10 -4.78 -9.68
CA LEU A 108 9.61 -6.03 -9.12
C LEU A 108 10.99 -6.39 -9.69
N GLU A 109 11.22 -6.20 -10.99
CA GLU A 109 12.53 -6.39 -11.59
C GLU A 109 13.58 -5.45 -10.99
N GLU A 110 13.25 -4.16 -10.84
CA GLU A 110 14.11 -3.15 -10.22
C GLU A 110 14.40 -3.45 -8.74
N ALA A 111 13.49 -4.17 -8.07
CA ALA A 111 13.66 -4.66 -6.72
C ALA A 111 14.41 -6.01 -6.63
N GLU A 112 14.94 -6.52 -7.74
CA GLU A 112 15.68 -7.79 -7.84
C GLU A 112 14.79 -9.05 -7.69
N TYR A 113 13.53 -8.98 -8.13
CA TYR A 113 12.56 -10.10 -8.17
C TYR A 113 12.07 -10.42 -9.60
N PRO A 114 12.96 -10.81 -10.54
CA PRO A 114 12.58 -11.02 -11.93
C PRO A 114 11.67 -12.24 -12.15
N ASP A 115 11.82 -13.30 -11.36
CA ASP A 115 10.97 -14.49 -11.49
C ASP A 115 9.53 -14.16 -11.08
N GLU A 116 9.37 -13.38 -10.02
CA GLU A 116 8.06 -12.94 -9.54
C GLU A 116 7.41 -11.90 -10.45
N ALA A 117 8.21 -10.98 -11.03
CA ALA A 117 7.76 -10.06 -12.06
C ALA A 117 7.16 -10.81 -13.26
N ASN A 118 7.80 -11.91 -13.68
CA ASN A 118 7.31 -12.77 -14.75
C ASN A 118 6.11 -13.64 -14.36
N SER A 119 5.85 -13.80 -13.06
CA SER A 119 4.73 -14.59 -12.54
C SER A 119 3.42 -13.82 -12.38
N ILE A 120 3.44 -12.50 -12.57
CA ILE A 120 2.26 -11.65 -12.43
C ILE A 120 1.19 -12.07 -13.43
N ASP A 121 0.01 -12.37 -12.91
CA ASP A 121 -1.17 -12.66 -13.71
C ASP A 121 -2.02 -11.39 -13.87
N SER A 122 -2.26 -11.00 -15.12
CA SER A 122 -2.97 -9.75 -15.46
C SER A 122 -4.43 -9.74 -14.98
N GLU A 123 -5.12 -10.87 -14.98
CA GLU A 123 -6.51 -10.95 -14.50
C GLU A 123 -6.54 -10.79 -12.98
N MET A 124 -5.62 -11.45 -12.27
CA MET A 124 -5.48 -11.34 -10.82
C MET A 124 -5.06 -9.92 -10.40
N LEU A 125 -4.14 -9.30 -11.12
CA LEU A 125 -3.73 -7.90 -10.90
C LEU A 125 -4.91 -6.93 -11.02
N ASN A 126 -5.69 -7.07 -12.10
CA ASN A 126 -6.87 -6.24 -12.31
C ASN A 126 -7.92 -6.47 -11.21
N ALA A 127 -8.20 -7.74 -10.86
CA ALA A 127 -9.14 -8.08 -9.80
C ALA A 127 -8.70 -7.51 -8.44
N ALA A 128 -7.41 -7.63 -8.10
CA ALA A 128 -6.86 -7.16 -6.84
C ALA A 128 -6.95 -5.63 -6.71
N THR A 129 -6.62 -4.88 -7.77
CA THR A 129 -6.71 -3.41 -7.74
C THR A 129 -8.14 -2.91 -7.69
N VAL A 130 -9.10 -3.62 -8.28
CA VAL A 130 -10.54 -3.34 -8.10
C VAL A 130 -10.99 -3.67 -6.67
N ALA A 131 -10.48 -4.77 -6.09
CA ALA A 131 -10.81 -5.17 -4.73
C ALA A 131 -10.37 -4.13 -3.68
N VAL A 132 -9.23 -3.45 -3.87
CA VAL A 132 -8.77 -2.36 -2.98
C VAL A 132 -9.80 -1.23 -2.92
N ASP A 133 -10.22 -0.71 -4.08
CA ASP A 133 -11.22 0.37 -4.16
C ASP A 133 -12.58 -0.05 -3.56
N ALA A 134 -13.05 -1.25 -3.92
CA ALA A 134 -14.29 -1.80 -3.38
C ALA A 134 -14.23 -2.01 -1.85
N HIS A 135 -13.09 -2.45 -1.33
CA HIS A 135 -12.90 -2.69 0.10
C HIS A 135 -12.85 -1.38 0.87
N LEU A 136 -12.13 -0.36 0.40
CA LEU A 136 -12.14 0.98 1.00
C LEU A 136 -13.55 1.57 1.06
N LYS A 137 -14.35 1.41 -0.01
CA LYS A 137 -15.76 1.84 -0.03
C LYS A 137 -16.62 1.08 0.98
N LYS A 138 -16.38 -0.22 1.14
CA LYS A 138 -17.10 -1.07 2.10
C LYS A 138 -16.79 -0.69 3.55
N GLU A 139 -15.53 -0.39 3.88
CA GLU A 139 -15.12 0.00 5.23
C GLU A 139 -15.66 1.40 5.60
N GLY A 140 -15.86 2.27 4.61
CA GLY A 140 -16.38 3.62 4.81
C GLY A 140 -15.35 4.57 5.42
N ASP A 141 -15.80 5.72 5.92
CA ASP A 141 -14.91 6.70 6.54
C ASP A 141 -14.55 6.29 7.98
N LEU A 142 -13.34 5.76 8.13
CA LEU A 142 -12.78 5.34 9.42
C LEU A 142 -12.12 6.49 10.20
N ARG A 143 -11.92 7.67 9.58
CA ARG A 143 -11.21 8.79 10.22
C ARG A 143 -11.91 9.31 11.47
N PRO A 144 -13.25 9.50 11.50
CA PRO A 144 -13.95 9.94 12.71
C PRO A 144 -13.72 8.99 13.89
N GLN A 145 -13.68 7.68 13.63
CA GLN A 145 -13.39 6.68 14.65
C GLN A 145 -11.94 6.81 15.15
N ALA A 146 -10.96 6.95 14.27
CA ALA A 146 -9.56 7.11 14.64
C ALA A 146 -9.32 8.38 15.48
N ILE A 147 -9.99 9.49 15.13
CA ILE A 147 -9.96 10.75 15.90
C ILE A 147 -10.55 10.54 17.29
N ALA A 148 -11.71 9.88 17.39
CA ALA A 148 -12.35 9.59 18.68
C ALA A 148 -11.49 8.69 19.59
N GLN A 149 -10.66 7.82 18.99
CA GLN A 149 -9.70 6.98 19.69
C GLN A 149 -8.37 7.69 20.01
N GLY A 150 -8.19 8.93 19.55
CA GLY A 150 -6.96 9.70 19.72
C GLY A 150 -5.78 9.22 18.84
N ALA A 151 -6.06 8.35 17.87
CA ALA A 151 -5.07 7.80 16.94
C ALA A 151 -4.72 8.77 15.80
N LEU A 152 -5.64 9.69 15.45
CA LEU A 152 -5.41 10.78 14.52
C LEU A 152 -5.72 12.14 15.17
N GLU A 153 -5.14 13.20 14.63
CA GLU A 153 -5.58 14.57 14.90
C GLU A 153 -6.84 14.92 14.10
N ALA A 154 -7.66 15.80 14.69
CA ALA A 154 -8.92 16.27 14.14
C ALA A 154 -8.74 17.38 13.10
#